data_AF-A0A381ZY55-F1
#
_entry.id   AF-A0A381ZY55-F1
#
_cell.length_a   1.000
_cell.length_b   1.000
_cell.length_c   1.000
_cell.angle_alpha   90.00
_cell.angle_beta   90.00
_cell.angle_gamma   90.00
#
_symmetry.space_group_name_H-M   'P 1'
#
loop_
_entity.id
_entity.type
_entity.pdbx_description
1 polymer ?
#
loop_
_entity_poly.entity_id
_entity_poly.type
_entity_poly.pdbx_seq_one_letter_code
_entity_poly.pdbx_strand_id
1 'polypeptide(L)'
;GTGKLHFMPWGADCLFEKYSRLRVDRSSPRSVRLKGLVANKLYQIPAVRKKYAATMKKLMAEHWDEEKLLAETERIEAMVTPHISDYQWRGVRFEAVRDFIRNRRPDVEREINGEDMPLWPR
;
A
#
# COMPACT_ATOMS: atom_id res chain seq x y z
N GLY A 1 -7.52 -15.67 25.51
CA GLY A 1 -6.79 -15.38 24.25
C GLY A 1 -7.02 -16.49 23.25
N THR A 2 -6.91 -16.23 21.95
CA THR A 2 -7.25 -17.20 20.87
C THR A 2 -6.16 -18.25 20.60
N GLY A 3 -4.99 -18.16 21.27
CA GLY A 3 -3.84 -19.04 21.02
C GLY A 3 -3.15 -18.81 19.67
N LYS A 4 -3.45 -17.70 18.98
CA LYS A 4 -2.90 -17.36 17.66
C LYS A 4 -1.96 -16.17 17.72
N LEU A 5 -1.01 -16.14 16.80
CA LEU A 5 -0.14 -14.98 16.56
C LEU A 5 -0.88 -13.96 15.68
N HIS A 6 -0.66 -12.68 15.97
CA HIS A 6 -1.20 -11.54 15.22
C HIS A 6 -0.06 -10.59 14.84
N PHE A 7 -0.16 -9.99 13.64
CA PHE A 7 0.82 -9.01 13.17
C PHE A 7 0.41 -7.61 13.61
N MET A 8 1.36 -6.83 14.14
CA MET A 8 1.19 -5.42 14.48
C MET A 8 2.11 -4.58 13.58
N PRO A 9 1.60 -3.60 12.82
CA PRO A 9 2.43 -2.76 11.97
C PRO A 9 3.23 -1.74 12.81
N TRP A 10 4.45 -1.44 12.38
CA TRP A 10 5.31 -0.38 12.90
C TRP A 10 6.19 0.19 11.77
N GLY A 11 6.50 1.49 11.78
CA GLY A 11 7.29 2.14 10.72
C GLY A 11 6.49 2.33 9.42
N ALA A 12 5.43 3.13 9.49
CA ALA A 12 4.48 3.37 8.39
C ALA A 12 4.85 4.58 7.50
N ASP A 13 6.05 5.14 7.67
CA ASP A 13 6.53 6.37 7.02
C ASP A 13 6.67 6.25 5.50
N CYS A 14 6.88 5.03 4.97
CA CYS A 14 7.02 4.77 3.53
C CYS A 14 5.76 4.14 2.87
N LEU A 15 4.60 4.14 3.53
CA LEU A 15 3.41 3.42 3.01
C LEU A 15 2.81 4.04 1.73
N PHE A 16 2.93 5.34 1.55
CA PHE A 16 2.36 6.09 0.42
C PHE A 16 3.37 6.32 -0.72
N GLU A 17 4.36 5.44 -0.86
CA GLU A 17 5.34 5.47 -1.96
C GLU A 17 5.09 4.30 -2.94
N LYS A 18 4.92 4.61 -4.24
CA LYS A 18 4.72 3.57 -5.28
C LYS A 18 5.99 2.74 -5.53
N TYR A 19 7.14 3.40 -5.49
CA TYR A 19 8.45 2.80 -5.67
C TYR A 19 9.27 3.04 -4.41
N SER A 20 9.89 1.98 -3.90
CA SER A 20 10.87 2.11 -2.82
C SER A 20 12.05 2.95 -3.30
N ARG A 21 12.66 3.69 -2.36
CA ARG A 21 13.97 4.33 -2.56
C ARG A 21 15.11 3.31 -2.72
N LEU A 22 14.87 2.05 -2.35
CA LEU A 22 15.76 0.93 -2.66
C LEU A 22 15.49 0.41 -4.07
N ARG A 23 16.50 -0.17 -4.73
CA ARG A 23 16.37 -0.74 -6.07
C ARG A 23 15.25 -1.79 -6.10
N VAL A 24 14.11 -1.40 -6.65
CA VAL A 24 12.95 -2.27 -6.87
C VAL A 24 12.72 -2.45 -8.35
N ASP A 25 12.45 -3.69 -8.72
CA ASP A 25 11.92 -4.00 -10.03
C ASP A 25 10.53 -3.34 -10.18
N ARG A 26 10.41 -2.49 -11.22
CA ARG A 26 9.19 -1.75 -11.51
C ARG A 26 8.08 -2.65 -12.05
N SER A 27 8.43 -3.85 -12.55
CA SER A 27 7.47 -4.85 -13.02
C SER A 27 6.89 -5.72 -11.90
N SER A 28 7.46 -5.66 -10.68
CA SER A 28 6.96 -6.45 -9.55
C SER A 28 5.49 -6.11 -9.23
N PRO A 29 4.68 -7.08 -8.77
CA PRO A 29 3.28 -6.81 -8.41
C PRO A 29 3.12 -5.73 -7.34
N ARG A 30 1.98 -5.02 -7.37
CA ARG A 30 1.64 -3.87 -6.52
C ARG A 30 0.69 -4.22 -5.38
N SER A 31 -0.07 -5.30 -5.50
CA SER A 31 -1.09 -5.75 -4.54
C SER A 31 -0.55 -6.65 -3.42
N VAL A 32 0.65 -7.22 -3.59
CA VAL A 32 1.25 -8.16 -2.63
C VAL A 32 2.75 -7.91 -2.49
N ARG A 33 3.36 -8.39 -1.42
CA ARG A 33 4.82 -8.43 -1.21
C ARG A 33 5.19 -9.78 -0.63
N LEU A 34 6.10 -10.51 -1.29
CA LEU A 34 6.42 -11.91 -0.95
C LEU A 34 7.87 -12.11 -0.50
N LYS A 35 8.53 -11.05 -0.02
CA LYS A 35 9.88 -11.13 0.53
C LYS A 35 9.95 -11.81 1.90
N GLY A 36 8.87 -11.74 2.69
CA GLY A 36 8.80 -12.44 3.98
C GLY A 36 8.47 -13.93 3.81
N LEU A 37 9.14 -14.80 4.57
CA LEU A 37 9.02 -16.26 4.44
C LEU A 37 7.58 -16.76 4.67
N VAL A 38 6.89 -16.22 5.69
CA VAL A 38 5.52 -16.62 6.01
C VAL A 38 4.57 -16.27 4.88
N ALA A 39 4.60 -15.02 4.41
CA ALA A 39 3.78 -14.58 3.28
C ALA A 39 4.09 -15.40 2.02
N ASN A 40 5.36 -15.64 1.71
CA ASN A 40 5.78 -16.43 0.57
C ASN A 40 5.21 -17.86 0.60
N LYS A 41 5.36 -18.56 1.73
CA LYS A 41 4.84 -19.93 1.90
C LYS A 41 3.32 -19.99 1.79
N LEU A 42 2.62 -19.08 2.45
CA LEU A 42 1.17 -19.00 2.40
C LEU A 42 0.67 -18.73 0.98
N TYR A 43 1.37 -17.88 0.23
CA TYR A 43 0.99 -17.51 -1.14
C TYR A 43 1.13 -18.65 -2.16
N GLN A 44 1.91 -19.70 -1.86
CA GLN A 44 1.98 -20.88 -2.73
C GLN A 44 0.66 -21.67 -2.75
N ILE A 45 -0.21 -21.49 -1.75
CA ILE A 45 -1.48 -22.20 -1.61
C ILE A 45 -2.58 -21.45 -2.38
N PRO A 46 -3.21 -22.04 -3.43
CA PRO A 46 -4.22 -21.34 -4.24
C PRO A 46 -5.43 -20.82 -3.45
N ALA A 47 -5.92 -21.60 -2.49
CA ALA A 47 -7.03 -21.18 -1.63
C ALA A 47 -6.68 -19.94 -0.79
N VAL A 48 -5.42 -19.76 -0.39
CA VAL A 48 -4.96 -18.59 0.33
C VAL A 48 -4.90 -17.37 -0.58
N ARG A 49 -4.44 -17.51 -1.83
CA ARG A 49 -4.46 -16.41 -2.82
C ARG A 49 -5.88 -15.92 -3.08
N LYS A 50 -6.84 -16.84 -3.27
CA LYS A 50 -8.27 -16.50 -3.43
C LYS A 50 -8.82 -15.76 -2.21
N LYS A 51 -8.50 -16.22 -1.00
CA LYS A 51 -8.90 -15.54 0.24
C LYS A 51 -8.27 -14.15 0.37
N TYR A 52 -6.98 -14.02 0.02
CA TYR A 52 -6.27 -12.74 0.06
C TYR A 52 -6.89 -11.75 -0.93
N ALA A 53 -7.15 -12.16 -2.18
CA ALA A 53 -7.80 -11.33 -3.19
C ALA A 53 -9.16 -10.82 -2.71
N ALA A 54 -10.02 -11.70 -2.18
CA ALA A 54 -11.33 -11.31 -1.64
C ALA A 54 -11.21 -10.31 -0.48
N THR A 55 -10.22 -10.51 0.40
CA THR A 55 -9.96 -9.60 1.53
C THR A 55 -9.50 -8.23 1.02
N MET A 56 -8.58 -8.20 0.05
CA MET A 56 -8.11 -6.95 -0.56
C MET A 56 -9.25 -6.17 -1.23
N LYS A 57 -10.14 -6.85 -1.98
CA LYS A 57 -11.33 -6.22 -2.58
C LYS A 57 -12.21 -5.58 -1.52
N LYS A 58 -12.48 -6.30 -0.43
CA LYS A 58 -13.24 -5.79 0.71
C LYS A 58 -12.59 -4.54 1.30
N LEU A 59 -11.29 -4.57 1.57
CA LEU A 59 -10.57 -3.41 2.12
C LEU A 59 -10.59 -2.20 1.18
N MET A 60 -10.48 -2.42 -0.14
CA MET A 60 -10.54 -1.32 -1.13
C MET A 60 -11.94 -0.73 -1.27
N ALA A 61 -12.99 -1.52 -1.03
CA ALA A 61 -14.36 -1.04 -1.04
C ALA A 61 -14.71 -0.29 0.26
N GLU A 62 -14.23 -0.77 1.41
CA GLU A 62 -14.65 -0.26 2.73
C GLU A 62 -13.78 0.87 3.29
N HIS A 63 -12.48 0.89 2.96
CA HIS A 63 -11.52 1.78 3.64
C HIS A 63 -10.72 2.68 2.72
N TRP A 64 -10.58 2.33 1.44
CA TRP A 64 -9.88 3.16 0.48
C TRP A 64 -10.85 4.19 -0.11
N ASP A 65 -11.18 5.23 0.64
CA ASP A 65 -12.00 6.33 0.16
C ASP A 65 -11.08 7.46 -0.34
N GLU A 66 -10.87 7.55 -1.65
CA GLU A 66 -9.92 8.50 -2.23
C GLU A 66 -10.26 9.95 -1.88
N GLU A 67 -11.54 10.33 -1.87
CA GLU A 67 -11.96 11.70 -1.56
C GLU A 67 -11.62 12.05 -0.10
N LYS A 68 -11.96 11.17 0.84
CA LYS A 68 -11.62 11.38 2.26
C LYS A 68 -10.12 11.37 2.51
N LEU A 69 -9.38 10.47 1.85
CA LEU A 69 -7.93 10.40 1.98
C LEU A 69 -7.27 11.67 1.44
N LEU A 70 -7.71 12.19 0.29
CA LEU A 70 -7.21 13.44 -0.28
C LEU A 70 -7.52 14.64 0.61
N ALA A 71 -8.76 14.77 1.09
CA ALA A 71 -9.14 15.83 2.02
C ALA A 71 -8.29 15.79 3.31
N GLU A 72 -7.98 14.60 3.83
CA GLU A 72 -7.09 14.47 4.99
C GLU A 72 -5.66 14.91 4.68
N THR A 73 -5.14 14.66 3.46
CA THR A 73 -3.83 15.20 3.08
C THR A 73 -3.79 16.72 3.05
N GLU A 74 -4.87 17.37 2.57
CA GLU A 74 -4.99 18.83 2.55
C GLU A 74 -5.06 19.41 3.97
N ARG A 75 -5.85 18.77 4.85
CA ARG A 75 -5.94 19.16 6.26
C ARG A 75 -4.58 19.06 6.96
N ILE A 76 -3.85 17.97 6.74
CA ILE A 76 -2.50 17.79 7.31
C ILE A 76 -1.54 18.81 6.73
N GLU A 77 -1.52 19.02 5.41
CA GLU A 77 -0.67 20.03 4.76
C GLU A 77 -0.88 21.42 5.37
N ALA A 78 -2.13 21.87 5.49
CA ALA A 78 -2.46 23.14 6.11
C ALA A 78 -2.00 23.23 7.57
N MET A 79 -2.14 22.14 8.33
CA MET A 79 -1.71 22.07 9.73
C MET A 79 -0.18 22.15 9.88
N VAL A 80 0.59 21.49 9.00
CA VAL A 80 2.05 21.42 9.14
C VAL A 80 2.79 22.56 8.46
N THR A 81 2.22 23.15 7.39
CA THR A 81 2.85 24.20 6.57
C THR A 81 3.46 25.35 7.38
N PRO A 82 2.78 25.92 8.41
CA PRO A 82 3.34 27.01 9.21
C PRO A 82 4.55 26.60 10.06
N HIS A 83 4.78 25.30 10.24
CA HIS A 83 5.82 24.75 11.12
C HIS A 83 7.00 24.14 10.34
N ILE A 84 6.97 24.19 9.00
CA ILE A 84 8.04 23.67 8.16
C ILE A 84 9.06 24.78 7.89
N SER A 85 10.32 24.55 8.28
CA SER A 85 11.41 25.46 7.95
C SER A 85 11.81 25.40 6.46
N ASP A 86 12.41 26.48 5.95
CA ASP A 86 12.92 26.56 4.57
C ASP A 86 13.83 25.39 4.18
N TYR A 87 14.62 24.88 5.13
CA TYR A 87 15.46 23.72 4.90
C TYR A 87 14.63 22.43 4.71
N GLN A 88 13.61 22.22 5.55
CA GLN A 88 12.75 21.04 5.50
C GLN A 88 11.85 21.02 4.26
N TRP A 89 11.44 22.19 3.75
CA TRP A 89 10.64 22.31 2.53
C TRP A 89 11.24 21.57 1.32
N ARG A 90 12.57 21.43 1.27
CA ARG A 90 13.28 20.68 0.22
C ARG A 90 12.90 19.19 0.18
N GLY A 91 12.43 18.63 1.30
CA GLY A 91 12.04 17.23 1.42
C GLY A 91 10.54 16.97 1.36
N VAL A 92 9.71 18.03 1.31
CA VAL A 92 8.24 17.91 1.34
C VAL A 92 7.72 17.41 0.00
N ARG A 93 6.77 16.45 0.04
CA ARG A 93 6.25 15.75 -1.14
C ARG A 93 4.74 15.52 -1.07
N PHE A 94 3.94 16.55 -0.74
CA PHE A 94 2.48 16.41 -0.61
C PHE A 94 1.81 15.85 -1.88
N GLU A 95 2.11 16.41 -3.05
CA GLU A 95 1.53 15.91 -4.31
C GLU A 95 1.91 14.46 -4.62
N ALA A 96 3.11 14.00 -4.25
CA ALA A 96 3.49 12.62 -4.49
C ALA A 96 2.60 11.63 -3.70
N VAL A 97 2.17 12.02 -2.48
CA VAL A 97 1.23 11.25 -1.67
C VAL A 97 -0.17 11.26 -2.32
N ARG A 98 -0.63 12.40 -2.80
CA ARG A 98 -1.93 12.51 -3.49
C ARG A 98 -1.96 11.71 -4.77
N ASP A 99 -0.88 11.75 -5.55
CA ASP A 99 -0.72 10.94 -6.75
C ASP A 99 -0.72 9.44 -6.43
N PHE A 100 -0.07 9.03 -5.35
CA PHE A 100 -0.18 7.65 -4.88
C PHE A 100 -1.64 7.29 -4.59
N ILE A 101 -2.36 8.14 -3.84
CA ILE A 101 -3.76 7.88 -3.47
C ILE A 101 -4.63 7.67 -4.71
N ARG A 102 -4.58 8.62 -5.66
CA ARG A 102 -5.35 8.61 -6.91
C ARG A 102 -5.08 7.35 -7.76
N ASN A 103 -3.84 6.89 -7.79
CA ASN A 103 -3.43 5.80 -8.66
C ASN A 103 -3.45 4.41 -7.98
N ARG A 104 -3.59 4.35 -6.66
CA ARG A 104 -3.43 3.08 -5.92
C ARG A 104 -4.50 2.05 -6.27
N ARG A 105 -5.76 2.48 -6.34
CA ARG A 105 -6.88 1.59 -6.68
C ARG A 105 -6.68 0.91 -8.04
N PRO A 106 -6.53 1.62 -9.18
CA PRO A 106 -6.38 0.96 -10.47
C PRO A 106 -5.12 0.07 -10.54
N ASP A 107 -4.04 0.44 -9.84
CA ASP A 107 -2.84 -0.40 -9.77
C ASP A 107 -3.08 -1.75 -9.07
N VAL A 108 -3.87 -1.75 -8.00
CA VAL A 108 -4.16 -2.95 -7.19
C VAL A 108 -5.30 -3.76 -7.81
N GLU A 109 -6.36 -3.10 -8.27
CA GLU A 109 -7.55 -3.76 -8.84
C GLU A 109 -7.24 -4.53 -10.11
N ARG A 110 -6.32 -4.04 -10.95
CA ARG A 110 -5.80 -4.78 -12.11
C ARG A 110 -5.26 -6.15 -11.74
N GLU A 111 -4.66 -6.29 -10.56
CA GLU A 111 -4.04 -7.54 -10.12
C GLU A 111 -5.03 -8.45 -9.37
N ILE A 112 -5.82 -7.90 -8.44
CA ILE A 112 -6.72 -8.71 -7.59
C ILE A 112 -7.99 -9.15 -8.33
N ASN A 113 -8.29 -8.57 -9.50
CA ASN A 113 -9.40 -8.96 -10.37
C ASN A 113 -9.00 -9.90 -11.51
N GLY A 114 -7.72 -10.31 -11.59
CA GLY A 114 -7.28 -11.33 -12.54
C GLY A 114 -7.86 -12.72 -12.24
N GLU A 115 -7.61 -13.68 -13.15
CA GLU A 115 -8.02 -15.08 -12.98
C GLU A 115 -7.43 -15.70 -11.69
N ASP A 116 -6.18 -15.35 -11.39
CA ASP A 116 -5.52 -15.60 -10.10
C ASP A 116 -4.69 -14.36 -9.72
N MET A 117 -4.28 -14.29 -8.45
CA MET A 117 -3.35 -13.27 -7.98
C MET A 117 -1.99 -13.41 -8.69
N PRO A 118 -1.28 -12.28 -8.96
CA PRO A 118 -0.04 -12.30 -9.72
C PRO A 118 1.05 -13.14 -9.04
N LEU A 119 1.80 -13.91 -9.83
CA LEU A 119 2.97 -14.62 -9.34
C LEU A 119 4.16 -13.67 -9.25
N TRP A 120 4.95 -13.76 -8.17
CA TRP A 120 6.18 -12.99 -8.07
C TRP A 120 7.23 -13.59 -9.00
N PRO A 121 7.85 -12.81 -9.91
CA PRO A 121 9.00 -13.30 -10.64
C PRO A 121 10.12 -13.67 -9.66
N ARG A 122 10.79 -14.81 -9.92
CA ARG A 122 11.90 -15.30 -9.08
C ARG A 122 13.08 -14.35 -9.11
#